data_AF-X1AFH8-F1
#
_entry.id   AF-X1AFH8-F1
#
_cell.length_a   1.000
_cell.length_b   1.000
_cell.length_c   1.000
_cell.angle_alpha   90.00
_cell.angle_beta   90.00
_cell.angle_gamma   90.00
#
_symmetry.space_group_name_H-M   'P 1'
#
loop_
_entity.id
_entity.type
_entity.pdbx_description
1 polymer ?
#
loop_
_entity_poly.entity_id
_entity_poly.type
_entity_poly.pdbx_seq_one_letter_code
_entity_poly.pdbx_strand_id
1 'polypeptide(L)'
;GPGACPLSGEETFPVKFAHETKNRSDGQLVGKRICPHCRSEDTLMFIGTRAATVASVAIDELFGSTLNNDPKLLAFTDSVQDASHRAGFFSARTYRFTLRTALQRVIDEAGDAGLPLSNAGRQLLNYWSQEGPGRPGSLRQTIATIIPPDIREYQPYLNYRNSLGSDEPPPVFRDDIVKRLNWEVVSEFGLMQTHGRTMESQCSATLGWDPMCVRQLAESLKERLPGVSPILADIDARQFEVWIYGVLQRQRLRGGIYHPYLDSYAASNYWGKYPFGRLVQGREIFPSAGKYSPRLM
;
A
#
# COMPACT_ATOMS: atom_id res chain seq x y z
N GLY A 1 13.56 -22.24 23.74
CA GLY A 1 14.93 -21.94 24.24
C GLY A 1 15.93 -22.49 23.25
N PRO A 2 17.23 -22.18 23.38
CA PRO A 2 18.24 -22.86 22.58
C PRO A 2 18.26 -24.34 22.99
N GLY A 3 17.86 -25.22 22.08
CA GLY A 3 17.76 -26.66 22.34
C GLY A 3 17.05 -27.36 21.19
N ALA A 4 17.24 -28.67 21.05
CA ALA A 4 16.55 -29.45 20.03
C ALA A 4 15.02 -29.44 20.25
N CYS A 5 14.25 -29.48 19.16
CA CYS A 5 12.81 -29.66 19.23
C CYS A 5 12.49 -30.98 19.96
N PRO A 6 11.67 -30.99 21.03
CA PRO A 6 11.41 -32.21 21.80
C PRO A 6 10.62 -33.27 21.00
N LEU A 7 10.02 -32.90 19.87
CA LEU A 7 9.25 -33.81 19.01
C LEU A 7 10.03 -34.29 17.78
N SER A 8 10.86 -33.43 17.18
CA SER A 8 11.56 -33.74 15.92
C SER A 8 13.08 -33.84 16.05
N GLY A 9 13.67 -33.44 17.18
CA GLY A 9 15.12 -33.40 17.36
C GLY A 9 15.84 -32.29 16.58
N GLU A 10 15.12 -31.56 15.72
CA GLU A 10 15.67 -30.51 14.86
C GLU A 10 16.17 -29.29 15.65
N GLU A 11 17.11 -28.56 15.06
CA GLU A 11 17.58 -27.29 15.59
C GLU A 11 16.43 -26.29 15.73
N THR A 12 16.36 -25.60 16.88
CA THR A 12 15.35 -24.55 17.11
C THR A 12 15.98 -23.17 17.05
N PHE A 13 15.18 -22.18 16.64
CA PHE A 13 15.57 -20.78 16.67
C PHE A 13 15.10 -20.12 17.98
N PRO A 14 15.94 -19.27 18.61
CA PRO A 14 15.57 -18.58 19.84
C PRO A 14 14.49 -17.52 19.57
N VAL A 15 13.30 -17.70 20.12
CA VAL A 15 12.22 -16.70 20.10
C VAL A 15 12.27 -15.87 21.38
N LYS A 16 12.36 -14.55 21.25
CA LYS A 16 12.21 -13.60 22.36
C LYS A 16 10.77 -13.13 22.44
N PHE A 17 10.18 -13.20 23.64
CA PHE A 17 8.85 -12.66 23.91
C PHE A 17 8.97 -11.33 24.65
N ALA A 18 8.18 -10.34 24.23
CA ALA A 18 7.99 -9.11 24.98
C ALA A 18 6.70 -9.23 25.81
N HIS A 19 6.80 -9.01 27.12
CA HIS A 19 5.66 -9.09 28.05
C HIS A 19 5.07 -7.72 28.40
N GLU A 20 5.46 -6.66 27.69
CA GLU A 20 4.92 -5.33 27.93
C GLU A 20 3.42 -5.29 27.62
N THR A 21 2.68 -4.51 28.40
CA THR A 21 1.24 -4.32 28.22
C THR A 21 0.91 -2.85 28.02
N LYS A 22 -0.23 -2.57 27.40
CA LYS A 22 -0.81 -1.24 27.24
C LYS A 22 -2.30 -1.29 27.56
N ASN A 23 -2.84 -0.20 28.11
CA ASN A 23 -4.28 -0.04 28.23
C ASN A 23 -4.84 0.37 26.88
N ARG A 24 -5.84 -0.38 26.40
CA ARG A 24 -6.66 0.00 25.25
C ARG A 24 -7.69 1.05 25.71
N SER A 25 -8.27 1.78 24.76
CA SER A 25 -9.25 2.85 24.99
C SER A 25 -10.51 2.42 25.77
N ASP A 26 -10.77 1.12 25.84
CA ASP A 26 -11.86 0.48 26.61
C ASP A 26 -11.44 0.05 28.03
N GLY A 27 -10.21 0.37 28.45
CA GLY A 27 -9.64 -0.02 29.74
C GLY A 27 -9.09 -1.44 29.80
N GLN A 28 -9.17 -2.23 28.71
CA GLN A 28 -8.57 -3.57 28.70
C GLN A 28 -7.05 -3.51 28.62
N LEU A 29 -6.40 -4.30 29.48
CA LEU A 29 -4.97 -4.54 29.44
C LEU A 29 -4.66 -5.49 28.27
N VAL A 30 -3.98 -4.98 27.23
CA VAL A 30 -3.56 -5.77 26.07
C VAL A 30 -2.04 -5.82 25.97
N GLY A 31 -1.47 -6.91 25.46
CA GLY A 31 -0.03 -6.98 25.20
C GLY A 31 0.39 -5.93 24.16
N LYS A 32 1.49 -5.21 24.42
CA LYS A 32 2.14 -4.39 23.40
C LYS A 32 2.75 -5.30 22.35
N ARG A 33 2.45 -5.04 21.08
CA ARG A 33 3.11 -5.67 19.95
C ARG A 33 4.37 -4.87 19.66
N ILE A 34 5.48 -5.18 20.31
CA ILE A 34 6.74 -4.47 20.09
C ILE A 34 7.85 -5.45 19.77
N CYS A 35 8.67 -5.15 18.77
CA CYS A 35 9.86 -5.95 18.50
C CYS A 35 10.79 -5.90 19.74
N PRO A 36 11.16 -7.04 20.35
CA PRO A 36 12.04 -7.05 21.53
C PRO A 36 13.47 -6.60 21.22
N HIS A 37 13.83 -6.43 19.94
CA HIS A 37 15.15 -5.97 19.50
C HIS A 37 15.16 -4.47 19.18
N CYS A 38 14.37 -4.02 18.20
CA CYS A 38 14.37 -2.62 17.74
C CYS A 38 13.27 -1.76 18.36
N ARG A 39 12.43 -2.31 19.25
CA ARG A 39 11.29 -1.64 19.90
C ARG A 39 10.25 -1.05 18.95
N SER A 40 10.26 -1.44 17.67
CA SER A 40 9.23 -1.02 16.71
C SER A 40 7.86 -1.54 17.13
N GLU A 41 6.84 -0.68 17.13
CA GLU A 41 5.46 -1.03 17.46
C GLU A 41 4.76 -1.75 16.28
N ASP A 42 3.85 -2.66 16.61
CA ASP A 42 3.02 -3.48 15.72
C ASP A 42 3.78 -4.33 14.68
N THR A 43 5.05 -4.69 14.97
CA THR A 43 5.92 -5.51 14.10
C THR A 43 6.00 -7.00 14.47
N LEU A 44 5.48 -7.42 15.62
CA LEU A 44 5.44 -8.83 16.03
C LEU A 44 4.33 -9.58 15.28
N MET A 45 4.72 -10.60 14.50
CA MET A 45 3.82 -11.42 13.69
C MET A 45 3.61 -12.81 14.32
N PHE A 46 2.35 -13.25 14.43
CA PHE A 46 2.04 -14.63 14.82
C PHE A 46 2.38 -15.59 13.67
N ILE A 47 3.15 -16.64 13.94
CA ILE A 47 3.41 -17.71 12.97
C ILE A 47 2.29 -18.75 13.11
N GLY A 48 1.29 -18.61 12.25
CA GLY A 48 0.20 -19.57 12.07
C GLY A 48 -0.52 -19.26 10.76
N THR A 49 -0.40 -20.13 9.76
CA THR A 49 -0.98 -19.92 8.43
C THR A 49 -2.29 -20.67 8.30
N ARG A 50 -3.41 -19.93 8.17
CA ARG A 50 -4.73 -20.51 7.87
C ARG A 50 -4.74 -21.03 6.43
N ALA A 51 -5.59 -22.02 6.15
CA ALA A 51 -5.72 -22.64 4.82
C ALA A 51 -5.90 -21.62 3.69
N ALA A 52 -6.74 -20.59 3.89
CA ALA A 52 -6.92 -19.52 2.91
C ALA A 52 -5.62 -18.74 2.60
N THR A 53 -4.77 -18.50 3.61
CA THR A 53 -3.48 -17.83 3.39
C THR A 53 -2.53 -18.70 2.58
N VAL A 54 -2.41 -19.99 2.91
CA VAL A 54 -1.57 -20.94 2.15
C VAL A 54 -2.06 -21.08 0.72
N ALA A 55 -3.36 -21.31 0.53
CA ALA A 55 -3.98 -21.44 -0.78
C ALA A 55 -3.73 -20.19 -1.63
N SER A 56 -3.88 -18.99 -1.06
CA SER A 56 -3.64 -17.75 -1.79
C SER A 56 -2.19 -17.59 -2.27
N VAL A 57 -1.20 -18.04 -1.50
CA VAL A 57 0.20 -18.04 -1.94
C VAL A 57 0.41 -19.02 -3.10
N ALA A 58 -0.19 -20.22 -3.02
CA ALA A 58 -0.12 -21.20 -4.10
C ALA A 58 -0.80 -20.69 -5.39
N ILE A 59 -1.92 -19.98 -5.25
CA ILE A 59 -2.62 -19.32 -6.37
C ILE A 59 -1.73 -18.26 -7.00
N ASP A 60 -1.13 -17.36 -6.21
CA ASP A 60 -0.26 -16.30 -6.71
C ASP A 60 0.94 -16.89 -7.48
N GLU A 61 1.54 -17.98 -6.98
CA GLU A 61 2.66 -18.68 -7.65
C GLU A 61 2.22 -19.32 -8.98
N LEU A 62 1.08 -20.02 -8.99
CA LEU A 62 0.51 -20.62 -10.20
C LEU A 62 0.12 -19.57 -11.24
N PHE A 63 -0.38 -18.42 -10.81
CA PHE A 63 -0.78 -17.32 -11.69
C PHE A 63 0.43 -16.53 -12.22
N GLY A 64 1.51 -16.43 -11.43
CA GLY A 64 2.76 -15.81 -11.86
C GLY A 64 3.65 -16.71 -12.73
N SER A 65 3.37 -18.01 -12.80
CA SER A 65 4.15 -18.97 -13.57
C SER A 65 4.05 -18.73 -15.07
N THR A 66 5.18 -18.79 -15.78
CA THR A 66 5.25 -18.74 -17.24
C THR A 66 4.58 -19.94 -17.93
N LEU A 67 4.27 -21.00 -17.16
CA LEU A 67 3.56 -22.17 -17.64
C LEU A 67 2.04 -21.97 -17.64
N ASN A 68 1.54 -20.89 -17.06
CA ASN A 68 0.12 -20.60 -16.99
C ASN A 68 -0.30 -19.60 -18.07
N ASN A 69 -0.95 -20.10 -19.11
CA ASN A 69 -1.42 -19.30 -20.24
C ASN A 69 -2.87 -18.78 -20.06
N ASP A 70 -3.59 -19.26 -19.03
CA ASP A 70 -4.99 -18.87 -18.76
C ASP A 70 -5.24 -18.81 -17.24
N PRO A 71 -4.99 -17.67 -16.58
CA PRO A 71 -5.09 -17.55 -15.13
C PRO A 71 -6.56 -17.52 -14.68
N LYS A 72 -7.15 -18.71 -14.56
CA LYS A 72 -8.49 -18.94 -14.00
C LYS A 72 -8.40 -19.85 -12.79
N LEU A 73 -9.17 -19.51 -11.76
CA LEU A 73 -9.25 -20.28 -10.51
C LEU A 73 -10.69 -20.68 -10.23
N LEU A 74 -10.90 -21.98 -10.06
CA LEU A 74 -12.13 -22.53 -9.46
C LEU A 74 -11.75 -23.13 -8.10
N ALA A 75 -12.39 -22.65 -7.04
CA ALA A 75 -12.20 -23.15 -5.69
C ALA A 75 -13.49 -23.79 -5.17
N PHE A 76 -13.41 -25.04 -4.75
CA PHE A 76 -14.53 -25.76 -4.14
C PHE A 76 -14.48 -25.61 -2.62
N THR A 77 -15.63 -25.26 -2.04
CA THR A 77 -15.82 -25.17 -0.59
C THR A 77 -17.13 -25.88 -0.22
N ASP A 78 -17.21 -26.35 1.02
CA ASP A 78 -18.36 -27.08 1.57
C ASP A 78 -19.52 -26.16 2.01
N SER A 79 -19.27 -24.85 2.12
CA SER A 79 -20.23 -23.85 2.57
C SER A 79 -20.24 -22.62 1.66
N VAL A 80 -21.42 -22.00 1.47
CA VAL A 80 -21.60 -20.73 0.73
C VAL A 80 -20.95 -19.55 1.43
N GLN A 81 -20.91 -19.55 2.77
CA GLN A 81 -20.24 -18.52 3.56
C GLN A 81 -18.72 -18.61 3.39
N ASP A 82 -18.17 -19.84 3.44
CA ASP A 82 -16.74 -20.06 3.20
C ASP A 82 -16.37 -19.77 1.74
N ALA A 83 -17.24 -20.11 0.77
CA ALA A 83 -17.07 -19.73 -0.64
C ALA A 83 -16.93 -18.21 -0.80
N SER A 84 -17.88 -17.47 -0.21
CA SER A 84 -17.92 -16.00 -0.29
C SER A 84 -16.70 -15.37 0.38
N HIS A 85 -16.32 -15.87 1.55
CA HIS A 85 -15.14 -15.41 2.28
C HIS A 85 -13.85 -15.69 1.50
N ARG A 86 -13.66 -16.91 0.97
CA ARG A 86 -12.48 -17.27 0.17
C ARG A 86 -12.42 -16.50 -1.14
N ALA A 87 -13.54 -16.32 -1.84
CA ALA A 87 -13.59 -15.55 -3.08
C ALA A 87 -13.15 -14.09 -2.85
N GLY A 88 -13.66 -13.46 -1.79
CA GLY A 88 -13.23 -12.11 -1.40
C GLY A 88 -11.77 -12.05 -0.99
N PHE A 89 -11.32 -13.01 -0.17
CA PHE A 89 -9.94 -13.09 0.31
C PHE A 89 -8.93 -13.29 -0.83
N PHE A 90 -9.19 -14.22 -1.75
CA PHE A 90 -8.35 -14.49 -2.91
C PHE A 90 -8.35 -13.30 -3.86
N SER A 91 -9.52 -12.75 -4.20
CA SER A 91 -9.61 -11.58 -5.09
C SER A 91 -8.81 -10.39 -4.58
N ALA A 92 -8.90 -10.09 -3.28
CA ALA A 92 -8.16 -8.98 -2.67
C ALA A 92 -6.64 -9.21 -2.70
N ARG A 93 -6.17 -10.45 -2.49
CA ARG A 93 -4.74 -10.76 -2.48
C ARG A 93 -4.17 -10.80 -3.89
N THR A 94 -4.85 -11.46 -4.82
CA THR A 94 -4.47 -11.50 -6.24
C THR A 94 -4.44 -10.10 -6.83
N TYR A 95 -5.40 -9.23 -6.48
CA TYR A 95 -5.36 -7.82 -6.89
C TYR A 95 -4.06 -7.12 -6.51
N ARG A 96 -3.60 -7.25 -5.25
CA ARG A 96 -2.36 -6.64 -4.78
C ARG A 96 -1.16 -7.17 -5.56
N PHE A 97 -1.11 -8.47 -5.81
CA PHE A 97 -0.05 -9.09 -6.61
C PHE A 97 -0.06 -8.54 -8.04
N THR A 98 -1.21 -8.55 -8.72
CA THR A 98 -1.36 -8.00 -10.08
C THR A 98 -0.94 -6.53 -10.15
N LEU A 99 -1.39 -5.70 -9.20
CA LEU A 99 -1.04 -4.28 -9.15
C LEU A 99 0.48 -4.08 -9.01
N ARG A 100 1.14 -4.84 -8.14
CA ARG A 100 2.59 -4.74 -7.93
C ARG A 100 3.38 -5.16 -9.16
N THR A 101 2.98 -6.27 -9.79
CA THR A 101 3.60 -6.72 -11.04
C THR A 101 3.40 -5.68 -12.15
N ALA A 102 2.19 -5.14 -12.27
CA ALA A 102 1.88 -4.09 -13.24
C ALA A 102 2.70 -2.81 -13.00
N LEU A 103 2.81 -2.40 -11.74
CA LEU A 103 3.55 -1.20 -11.34
C LEU A 103 5.05 -1.36 -11.50
N GLN A 104 5.62 -2.53 -11.15
CA GLN A 104 7.04 -2.79 -11.31
C GLN A 104 7.47 -2.58 -12.76
N ARG A 105 6.71 -3.09 -13.74
CA ARG A 105 7.04 -2.90 -15.16
C ARG A 105 7.04 -1.44 -15.60
N VAL A 106 6.13 -0.63 -15.06
CA VAL A 106 6.09 0.81 -15.36
C VAL A 106 7.28 1.53 -14.72
N ILE A 107 7.72 1.09 -13.52
CA ILE A 107 8.91 1.61 -12.86
C ILE A 107 10.17 1.22 -13.65
N ASP A 108 10.27 -0.04 -14.08
CA ASP A 108 11.39 -0.53 -14.88
C ASP A 108 11.55 0.28 -16.19
N GLU A 109 10.44 0.57 -16.88
CA GLU A 109 10.41 1.39 -18.10
C GLU A 109 10.85 2.84 -17.83
N ALA A 110 10.52 3.39 -16.66
CA ALA A 110 10.93 4.74 -16.27
C ALA A 110 12.44 4.83 -15.95
N GLY A 111 13.09 3.71 -15.63
CA GLY A 111 14.51 3.65 -15.30
C GLY A 111 14.90 4.54 -14.12
N ASP A 112 16.10 5.12 -14.19
CA ASP A 112 16.69 5.92 -13.11
C ASP A 112 15.93 7.22 -12.81
N ALA A 113 15.14 7.73 -13.76
CA ALA A 113 14.28 8.89 -13.53
C ALA A 113 13.18 8.59 -12.49
N GLY A 114 12.83 7.31 -12.33
CA GLY A 114 11.75 6.87 -11.47
C GLY A 114 10.38 7.37 -11.92
N LEU A 115 9.37 7.09 -11.09
CA LEU A 115 7.98 7.42 -11.37
C LEU A 115 7.40 8.27 -10.25
N PRO A 116 6.99 9.52 -10.51
CA PRO A 116 6.28 10.33 -9.52
C PRO A 116 5.00 9.62 -9.07
N LEU A 117 4.82 9.47 -7.75
CA LEU A 117 3.65 8.79 -7.16
C LEU A 117 2.31 9.36 -7.66
N SER A 118 2.24 10.68 -7.85
CA SER A 118 1.06 11.39 -8.36
C SER A 118 0.69 11.04 -9.80
N ASN A 119 1.64 10.51 -10.57
CA ASN A 119 1.46 10.13 -11.97
C ASN A 119 1.31 8.62 -12.17
N ALA A 120 1.51 7.81 -11.13
CA ALA A 120 1.63 6.36 -11.25
C ALA A 120 0.37 5.71 -11.84
N GLY A 121 -0.82 6.10 -11.41
CA GLY A 121 -2.10 5.61 -11.93
C GLY A 121 -2.31 5.94 -13.41
N ARG A 122 -1.91 7.14 -13.85
CA ARG A 122 -1.97 7.53 -15.26
C ARG A 122 -0.98 6.71 -16.10
N GLN A 123 0.24 6.53 -15.61
CA GLN A 123 1.25 5.75 -16.33
C GLN A 123 0.92 4.26 -16.38
N LEU A 124 0.32 3.70 -15.32
CA LEU A 124 -0.24 2.35 -15.34
C LEU A 124 -1.26 2.18 -16.48
N LEU A 125 -2.24 3.08 -16.57
CA LEU A 125 -3.24 3.01 -17.63
C LEU A 125 -2.60 3.16 -19.01
N ASN A 126 -1.76 4.17 -19.20
CA ASN A 126 -1.12 4.47 -20.49
C ASN A 126 -0.21 3.33 -20.98
N TYR A 127 0.60 2.75 -20.10
CA TYR A 127 1.55 1.69 -20.47
C TYR A 127 0.82 0.39 -20.82
N TRP A 128 -0.14 -0.03 -19.99
CA TRP A 128 -0.82 -1.30 -20.16
C TRP A 128 -1.96 -1.28 -21.19
N SER A 129 -2.42 -0.10 -21.60
CA SER A 129 -3.39 0.03 -22.70
C SER A 129 -2.76 -0.09 -24.08
N GLN A 130 -1.44 -0.03 -24.19
CA GLN A 130 -0.73 -0.19 -25.46
C GLN A 130 -0.69 -1.66 -25.88
N GLU A 131 -0.76 -1.91 -27.18
CA GLU A 131 -0.53 -3.23 -27.75
C GLU A 131 0.89 -3.71 -27.43
N GLY A 132 1.03 -5.00 -27.10
CA GLY A 132 2.31 -5.63 -26.85
C GLY A 132 2.16 -7.02 -26.25
N PRO A 133 3.20 -7.88 -26.32
CA PRO A 133 3.17 -9.21 -25.73
C PRO A 133 2.85 -9.16 -24.24
N GLY A 134 1.83 -9.90 -23.80
CA GLY A 134 1.40 -9.94 -22.40
C GLY A 134 0.68 -8.67 -21.91
N ARG A 135 0.35 -7.73 -22.80
CA ARG A 135 -0.45 -6.54 -22.46
C ARG A 135 -1.92 -6.76 -22.84
N PRO A 136 -2.87 -6.25 -22.05
CA PRO A 136 -4.29 -6.27 -22.42
C PRO A 136 -4.56 -5.60 -23.78
N GLY A 137 -3.74 -4.62 -24.18
CA GLY A 137 -3.81 -4.04 -25.52
C GLY A 137 -5.01 -3.10 -25.74
N SER A 138 -5.81 -2.84 -24.70
CA SER A 138 -6.84 -1.80 -24.73
C SER A 138 -7.10 -1.24 -23.34
N LEU A 139 -7.45 0.06 -23.28
CA LEU A 139 -7.70 0.76 -22.02
C LEU A 139 -8.83 0.12 -21.21
N ARG A 140 -9.86 -0.39 -21.88
CA ARG A 140 -10.98 -1.09 -21.25
C ARG A 140 -10.52 -2.33 -20.51
N GLN A 141 -9.73 -3.17 -21.19
CA GLN A 141 -9.21 -4.38 -20.59
C GLN A 141 -8.23 -4.06 -19.46
N THR A 142 -7.35 -3.07 -19.65
CA THR A 142 -6.45 -2.58 -18.60
C THR A 142 -7.22 -2.19 -17.34
N ILE A 143 -8.24 -1.33 -17.46
CA ILE A 143 -9.07 -0.92 -16.32
C ILE A 143 -9.72 -2.15 -15.68
N ALA A 144 -10.30 -3.06 -16.45
CA ALA A 144 -10.91 -4.28 -15.90
C ALA A 144 -9.92 -5.17 -15.14
N THR A 145 -8.65 -5.21 -15.56
CA THR A 145 -7.59 -6.01 -14.92
C THR A 145 -7.08 -5.36 -13.63
N ILE A 146 -6.85 -4.05 -13.62
CA ILE A 146 -6.20 -3.35 -12.48
C ILE A 146 -7.17 -2.54 -11.61
N ILE A 147 -8.48 -2.69 -11.80
CA ILE A 147 -9.48 -2.07 -10.93
C ILE A 147 -9.49 -2.75 -9.55
N PRO A 148 -9.42 -1.98 -8.46
CA PRO A 148 -9.57 -2.51 -7.11
C PRO A 148 -10.90 -3.27 -6.92
N PRO A 149 -10.90 -4.38 -6.16
CA PRO A 149 -12.05 -5.27 -6.04
C PRO A 149 -13.26 -4.60 -5.38
N ASP A 150 -13.03 -3.65 -4.47
CA ASP A 150 -14.07 -2.92 -3.73
C ASP A 150 -14.86 -1.92 -4.59
N ILE A 151 -14.36 -1.52 -5.76
CA ILE A 151 -15.07 -0.63 -6.69
C ILE A 151 -15.55 -1.34 -7.96
N ARG A 152 -15.57 -2.68 -7.97
CA ARG A 152 -16.13 -3.46 -9.09
C ARG A 152 -17.64 -3.25 -9.28
N GLU A 153 -18.33 -2.87 -8.21
CA GLU A 153 -19.77 -2.52 -8.23
C GLU A 153 -20.02 -1.01 -8.35
N TYR A 154 -18.97 -0.21 -8.58
CA TYR A 154 -19.11 1.23 -8.77
C TYR A 154 -19.89 1.51 -10.06
N GLN A 155 -21.04 2.19 -9.96
CA GLN A 155 -21.97 2.33 -11.07
C GLN A 155 -21.36 2.92 -12.35
N PRO A 156 -20.50 3.97 -12.31
CA PRO A 156 -19.80 4.46 -13.50
C PRO A 156 -18.88 3.41 -14.15
N TYR A 157 -18.22 2.56 -13.35
CA TYR A 157 -17.46 1.43 -13.89
C TYR A 157 -18.38 0.40 -14.54
N LEU A 158 -19.50 0.03 -13.90
CA LEU A 158 -20.46 -0.90 -14.49
C LEU A 158 -21.03 -0.37 -15.81
N ASN A 159 -21.38 0.91 -15.86
CA ASN A 159 -21.86 1.58 -17.07
C ASN A 159 -20.80 1.54 -18.18
N TYR A 160 -19.55 1.86 -17.85
CA TYR A 160 -18.44 1.78 -18.80
C TYR A 160 -18.22 0.34 -19.27
N ARG A 161 -18.06 -0.63 -18.35
CA ARG A 161 -17.84 -2.05 -18.62
C ARG A 161 -18.92 -2.65 -19.52
N ASN A 162 -20.19 -2.37 -19.23
CA ASN A 162 -21.33 -2.93 -19.93
C ASN A 162 -21.71 -2.12 -21.19
N SER A 163 -21.10 -0.95 -21.42
CA SER A 163 -21.33 -0.19 -22.63
C SER A 163 -20.80 -0.95 -23.84
N LEU A 164 -21.62 -1.06 -24.88
CA LEU A 164 -21.23 -1.57 -26.20
C LEU A 164 -20.50 -0.52 -27.05
N GLY A 165 -20.12 0.63 -26.46
CA GLY A 165 -19.57 1.80 -27.14
C GLY A 165 -18.04 1.85 -27.16
N SER A 166 -17.51 3.07 -27.35
CA SER A 166 -16.08 3.41 -27.42
C SER A 166 -15.26 2.78 -26.28
N ASP A 167 -14.03 2.34 -26.57
CA ASP A 167 -13.07 1.90 -25.57
C ASP A 167 -12.61 3.02 -24.64
N GLU A 168 -12.83 4.29 -25.01
CA GLU A 168 -12.47 5.42 -24.17
C GLU A 168 -13.50 5.65 -23.05
N PRO A 169 -13.08 5.65 -21.77
CA PRO A 169 -13.95 5.98 -20.65
C PRO A 169 -14.35 7.46 -20.65
N PRO A 170 -15.52 7.81 -20.08
CA PRO A 170 -15.86 9.21 -19.81
C PRO A 170 -14.73 9.91 -19.02
N PRO A 171 -14.39 11.18 -19.32
CA PRO A 171 -13.25 11.86 -18.70
C PRO A 171 -13.27 11.86 -17.17
N VAL A 172 -14.45 12.12 -16.58
CA VAL A 172 -14.63 12.11 -15.12
C VAL A 172 -14.34 10.73 -14.53
N PHE A 173 -14.87 9.67 -15.16
CA PHE A 173 -14.63 8.30 -14.72
C PHE A 173 -13.15 7.93 -14.84
N ARG A 174 -12.49 8.35 -15.93
CA ARG A 174 -11.04 8.15 -16.12
C ARG A 174 -10.24 8.81 -14.99
N ASP A 175 -10.54 10.06 -14.66
CA ASP A 175 -9.87 10.79 -13.58
C ASP A 175 -10.11 10.15 -12.22
N ASP A 176 -11.31 9.63 -11.97
CA ASP A 176 -11.62 8.91 -10.73
C ASP A 176 -10.82 7.61 -10.59
N ILE A 177 -10.68 6.83 -11.68
CA ILE A 177 -9.85 5.63 -11.69
C ILE A 177 -8.37 5.97 -11.54
N VAL A 178 -7.86 6.99 -12.23
CA VAL A 178 -6.46 7.44 -12.06
C VAL A 178 -6.20 7.83 -10.61
N LYS A 179 -7.08 8.65 -10.03
CA LYS A 179 -7.00 9.08 -8.62
C LYS A 179 -7.06 7.89 -7.67
N ARG A 180 -7.89 6.89 -7.96
CA ARG A 180 -7.96 5.68 -7.16
C ARG A 180 -6.70 4.83 -7.26
N LEU A 181 -6.16 4.64 -8.46
CA LEU A 181 -4.91 3.90 -8.66
C LEU A 181 -3.74 4.59 -7.96
N ASN A 182 -3.66 5.91 -8.04
CA ASN A 182 -2.67 6.70 -7.30
C ASN A 182 -2.75 6.42 -5.78
N TRP A 183 -3.95 6.32 -5.22
CA TRP A 183 -4.11 5.96 -3.81
C TRP A 183 -3.54 4.58 -3.49
N GLU A 184 -3.75 3.59 -4.35
CA GLU A 184 -3.22 2.24 -4.15
C GLU A 184 -1.69 2.22 -4.16
N VAL A 185 -1.09 3.00 -5.05
CA VAL A 185 0.38 3.16 -5.14
C VAL A 185 0.91 3.90 -3.90
N VAL A 186 0.29 5.02 -3.51
CA VAL A 186 0.64 5.75 -2.28
C VAL A 186 0.53 4.86 -1.04
N SER A 187 -0.51 4.03 -0.98
CA SER A 187 -0.73 3.10 0.14
C SER A 187 0.36 2.02 0.20
N GLU A 188 0.76 1.47 -0.96
CA GLU A 188 1.82 0.46 -1.07
C GLU A 188 3.16 1.00 -0.55
N PHE A 189 3.52 2.26 -0.87
CA PHE A 189 4.77 2.88 -0.41
C PHE A 189 4.68 3.62 0.92
N GLY A 190 3.50 3.74 1.53
CA GLY A 190 3.28 4.40 2.82
C GLY A 190 2.85 3.41 3.89
N LEU A 191 1.57 3.48 4.28
CA LEU A 191 1.00 2.76 5.42
C LEU A 191 1.17 1.23 5.35
N MET A 192 1.17 0.65 4.15
CA MET A 192 1.26 -0.80 3.97
C MET A 192 2.69 -1.35 4.13
N GLN A 193 3.72 -0.50 4.20
CA GLN A 193 5.11 -0.95 4.33
C GLN A 193 5.40 -1.80 5.57
N THR A 194 4.57 -1.71 6.60
CA THR A 194 4.73 -2.49 7.83
C THR A 194 4.01 -3.84 7.78
N HIS A 195 3.34 -4.19 6.66
CA HIS A 195 2.36 -5.28 6.63
C HIS A 195 2.54 -6.22 5.43
N GLY A 196 2.93 -7.46 5.72
CA GLY A 196 3.03 -8.53 4.72
C GLY A 196 4.17 -8.32 3.73
N ARG A 197 4.05 -8.94 2.55
CA ARG A 197 4.98 -8.72 1.43
C ARG A 197 4.63 -7.37 0.79
N THR A 198 5.62 -6.52 0.59
CA THR A 198 5.52 -5.23 -0.13
C THR A 198 6.62 -5.16 -1.17
N MET A 199 6.48 -4.27 -2.15
CA MET A 199 7.52 -4.08 -3.18
C MET A 199 8.90 -3.76 -2.57
N GLU A 200 8.93 -2.93 -1.52
CA GLU A 200 10.20 -2.52 -0.89
C GLU A 200 10.80 -3.61 -0.01
N SER A 201 9.99 -4.34 0.76
CA SER A 201 10.48 -5.49 1.56
C SER A 201 10.98 -6.65 0.69
N GLN A 202 10.53 -6.72 -0.56
CA GLN A 202 11.00 -7.68 -1.56
C GLN A 202 12.11 -7.11 -2.47
N CYS A 203 12.62 -5.91 -2.18
CA CYS A 203 13.69 -5.25 -2.93
C CYS A 203 13.37 -5.03 -4.43
N SER A 204 12.09 -4.88 -4.80
CA SER A 204 11.70 -4.67 -6.20
C SER A 204 11.66 -3.19 -6.58
N ALA A 205 11.11 -2.35 -5.70
CA ALA A 205 11.10 -0.89 -5.85
C ALA A 205 11.03 -0.20 -4.48
N THR A 206 11.54 1.03 -4.40
CA THR A 206 11.50 1.86 -3.19
C THR A 206 11.02 3.28 -3.52
N LEU A 207 10.52 3.99 -2.51
CA LEU A 207 10.19 5.40 -2.64
C LEU A 207 11.43 6.26 -2.42
N GLY A 208 11.77 7.06 -3.42
CA GLY A 208 12.75 8.14 -3.30
C GLY A 208 12.10 9.49 -3.00
N TRP A 209 12.91 10.42 -2.49
CA TRP A 209 12.58 11.85 -2.45
C TRP A 209 13.46 12.58 -3.45
N ASP A 210 12.95 13.64 -4.05
CA ASP A 210 13.74 14.49 -4.94
C ASP A 210 14.91 15.14 -4.15
N PRO A 211 16.18 14.78 -4.43
CA PRO A 211 17.33 15.30 -3.71
C PRO A 211 17.47 16.83 -3.84
N MET A 212 16.99 17.42 -4.93
CA MET A 212 17.05 18.86 -5.12
C MET A 212 16.10 19.59 -4.16
N CYS A 213 14.88 19.08 -4.03
CA CYS A 213 13.91 19.62 -3.07
C CYS A 213 14.43 19.50 -1.62
N VAL A 214 15.07 18.38 -1.26
CA VAL A 214 15.63 18.17 0.09
C VAL A 214 16.80 19.14 0.36
N ARG A 215 17.70 19.33 -0.61
CA ARG A 215 18.82 20.28 -0.49
C ARG A 215 18.35 21.71 -0.33
N GLN A 216 17.40 22.16 -1.14
CA GLN A 216 16.82 23.50 -1.05
C GLN A 216 16.14 23.74 0.31
N LEU A 217 15.44 22.73 0.84
CA LEU A 217 14.85 22.80 2.18
C LEU A 217 15.94 22.89 3.26
N ALA A 218 17.01 22.11 3.15
CA ALA A 218 18.13 22.15 4.09
C ALA A 218 18.81 23.52 4.12
N GLU A 219 19.05 24.13 2.96
CA GLU A 219 19.60 25.49 2.83
C GLU A 219 18.68 26.52 3.48
N SER A 220 17.38 26.48 3.18
CA SER A 220 16.40 27.39 3.78
C SER A 220 16.30 27.25 5.30
N LEU A 221 16.37 26.03 5.82
CA LEU A 221 16.35 25.78 7.27
C LEU A 221 17.63 26.28 7.94
N LYS A 222 18.80 26.10 7.30
CA LYS A 222 20.08 26.59 7.81
C LYS A 222 20.08 28.11 8.00
N GLU A 223 19.44 28.86 7.10
CA GLU A 223 19.31 30.31 7.23
C GLU A 223 18.35 30.74 8.35
N ARG A 224 17.29 29.97 8.60
CA ARG A 224 16.20 30.38 9.50
C ARG A 224 16.33 29.87 10.93
N LEU A 225 16.89 28.67 11.13
CA LEU A 225 16.97 28.02 12.44
C LEU A 225 17.87 28.73 13.47
N PRO A 226 18.94 29.45 13.10
CA PRO A 226 19.68 30.28 14.06
C PRO A 226 18.82 31.33 14.76
N GLY A 227 17.74 31.78 14.12
CA GLY A 227 16.74 32.67 14.73
C GLY A 227 15.88 32.00 15.81
N VAL A 228 15.83 30.67 15.86
CA VAL A 228 15.17 29.88 16.91
C VAL A 228 16.15 29.56 18.04
N SER A 229 17.37 29.15 17.70
CA SER A 229 18.44 28.88 18.67
C SER A 229 19.83 29.09 18.04
N PRO A 230 20.72 29.90 18.65
CA PRO A 230 22.07 30.13 18.12
C PRO A 230 22.92 28.87 17.97
N ILE A 231 22.68 27.83 18.77
CA ILE A 231 23.41 26.55 18.71
C ILE A 231 23.21 25.84 17.37
N LEU A 232 22.11 26.13 16.66
CA LEU A 232 21.80 25.52 15.36
C LEU A 232 22.60 26.14 14.21
N ALA A 233 23.33 27.24 14.42
CA ALA A 233 24.17 27.87 13.40
C ALA A 233 25.39 27.01 12.99
N ASP A 234 25.87 26.18 13.92
CA ASP A 234 27.04 25.32 13.71
C ASP A 234 26.70 24.01 12.97
N ILE A 235 25.42 23.76 12.71
CA ILE A 235 24.96 22.56 11.99
C ILE A 235 25.21 22.73 10.48
N ASP A 236 25.89 21.75 9.89
CA ASP A 236 26.15 21.77 8.46
C ASP A 236 24.90 21.41 7.62
N ALA A 237 24.92 21.74 6.32
CA ALA A 237 23.79 21.47 5.44
C ALA A 237 23.51 19.97 5.28
N ARG A 238 24.55 19.13 5.34
CA ARG A 238 24.43 17.67 5.20
C ARG A 238 23.73 17.04 6.41
N GLN A 239 23.99 17.54 7.61
CA GLN A 239 23.31 17.16 8.83
C GLN A 239 21.82 17.52 8.77
N PHE A 240 21.49 18.69 8.21
CA PHE A 240 20.09 19.04 7.92
C PHE A 240 19.45 18.10 6.89
N GLU A 241 20.13 17.78 5.79
CA GLU A 241 19.62 16.82 4.81
C GLU A 241 19.32 15.45 5.45
N VAL A 242 20.27 14.89 6.22
CA VAL A 242 20.09 13.61 6.94
C VAL A 242 18.91 13.68 7.91
N TRP A 243 18.78 14.79 8.63
CA TRP A 243 17.65 15.01 9.54
C TRP A 243 16.31 15.06 8.79
N ILE A 244 16.24 15.79 7.67
CA ILE A 244 15.06 15.87 6.81
C ILE A 244 14.69 14.47 6.29
N TYR A 245 15.64 13.70 5.76
CA TYR A 245 15.40 12.33 5.31
C TYR A 245 14.86 11.45 6.43
N GLY A 246 15.39 11.57 7.65
CA GLY A 246 14.88 10.85 8.83
C GLY A 246 13.43 11.22 9.17
N VAL A 247 13.09 12.50 9.14
CA VAL A 247 11.72 13.00 9.37
C VAL A 247 10.77 12.48 8.29
N LEU A 248 11.15 12.61 7.02
CA LEU A 248 10.36 12.15 5.87
C LEU A 248 10.13 10.64 5.93
N GLN A 249 11.16 9.84 6.22
CA GLN A 249 11.03 8.39 6.36
C GLN A 249 10.10 8.01 7.52
N ARG A 250 10.20 8.69 8.67
CA ARG A 250 9.32 8.44 9.81
C ARG A 250 7.87 8.80 9.50
N GLN A 251 7.64 9.91 8.80
CA GLN A 251 6.28 10.32 8.40
C GLN A 251 5.69 9.34 7.40
N ARG A 252 6.46 8.96 6.38
CA ARG A 252 6.09 7.96 5.38
C ARG A 252 5.61 6.66 6.00
N LEU A 253 6.39 6.09 6.94
CA LEU A 253 6.05 4.83 7.63
C LEU A 253 4.78 4.93 8.50
N ARG A 254 4.38 6.16 8.88
CA ARG A 254 3.14 6.44 9.62
C ARG A 254 1.96 6.78 8.70
N GLY A 255 2.13 6.69 7.39
CA GLY A 255 1.12 7.05 6.39
C GLY A 255 1.06 8.54 6.07
N GLY A 256 2.07 9.32 6.45
CA GLY A 256 2.21 10.75 6.17
C GLY A 256 2.61 11.04 4.73
N ILE A 257 1.82 10.57 3.76
CA ILE A 257 1.97 10.87 2.34
C ILE A 257 0.69 11.55 1.87
N TYR A 258 0.84 12.68 1.17
CA TYR A 258 -0.29 13.42 0.63
C TYR A 258 -1.02 12.61 -0.46
N HIS A 259 -2.35 12.73 -0.49
CA HIS A 259 -3.20 12.27 -1.58
C HIS A 259 -4.47 13.14 -1.65
N PRO A 260 -5.04 13.45 -2.84
CA PRO A 260 -6.24 14.29 -2.97
C PRO A 260 -7.47 13.81 -2.19
N TYR A 261 -7.58 12.51 -1.90
CA TYR A 261 -8.65 12.00 -1.02
C TYR A 261 -8.59 12.55 0.41
N LEU A 262 -7.45 13.09 0.84
CA LEU A 262 -7.31 13.69 2.16
C LEU A 262 -7.82 15.13 2.21
N ASP A 263 -8.04 15.79 1.06
CA ASP A 263 -8.40 17.22 1.01
C ASP A 263 -9.76 17.49 1.68
N SER A 264 -10.78 16.67 1.38
CA SER A 264 -12.11 16.81 1.98
C SER A 264 -12.10 16.55 3.50
N TYR A 265 -11.26 15.60 3.94
CA TYR A 265 -11.06 15.30 5.36
C TYR A 265 -10.35 16.45 6.05
N ALA A 266 -9.30 17.00 5.45
CA ALA A 266 -8.55 18.13 5.97
C ALA A 266 -9.45 19.38 6.09
N ALA A 267 -10.17 19.74 5.02
CA ALA A 267 -11.09 20.88 5.00
C ALA A 267 -12.20 20.76 6.05
N SER A 268 -12.62 19.52 6.37
CA SER A 268 -13.65 19.25 7.38
C SER A 268 -13.10 18.96 8.78
N ASN A 269 -11.78 19.11 9.01
CA ASN A 269 -11.08 18.77 10.26
C ASN A 269 -11.29 17.32 10.73
N TYR A 270 -11.37 16.37 9.80
CA TYR A 270 -11.53 14.93 10.03
C TYR A 270 -10.22 14.14 10.03
N TRP A 271 -9.19 14.67 10.69
CA TRP A 271 -7.92 13.97 10.89
C TRP A 271 -8.11 12.71 11.75
N GLY A 272 -8.10 11.53 11.12
CA GLY A 272 -8.30 10.25 11.80
C GLY A 272 -9.72 10.03 12.34
N LYS A 273 -10.68 10.90 12.01
CA LYS A 273 -12.09 10.78 12.42
C LYS A 273 -12.91 10.24 11.27
N TYR A 274 -13.77 9.28 11.58
CA TYR A 274 -14.76 8.82 10.61
C TYR A 274 -15.90 9.85 10.52
N PRO A 275 -16.28 10.33 9.33
CA PRO A 275 -17.41 11.24 9.16
C PRO A 275 -18.72 10.44 9.34
N PHE A 276 -19.09 10.17 10.59
CA PHE A 276 -20.33 9.48 10.93
C PHE A 276 -21.53 10.37 10.59
N GLY A 277 -22.51 9.83 9.85
CA GLY A 277 -23.72 10.56 9.47
C GLY A 277 -23.52 11.70 8.45
N ARG A 278 -22.31 11.89 7.90
CA ARG A 278 -22.06 12.87 6.82
C ARG A 278 -21.70 12.16 5.53
N LEU A 279 -22.34 12.59 4.44
CA LEU A 279 -22.05 12.11 3.10
C LEU A 279 -20.88 12.93 2.54
N VAL A 280 -19.76 12.26 2.29
CA VAL A 280 -18.65 12.84 1.53
C VAL A 280 -18.94 12.52 0.07
N GLN A 281 -19.01 13.54 -0.79
CA GLN A 281 -19.27 13.33 -2.22
C GLN A 281 -18.15 12.49 -2.85
N GLY A 282 -18.51 11.54 -3.72
CA GLY A 282 -17.56 10.64 -4.37
C GLY A 282 -16.98 9.57 -3.45
N ARG A 283 -17.56 9.34 -2.26
CA ARG A 283 -17.09 8.32 -1.31
C ARG A 283 -17.05 6.90 -1.90
N GLU A 284 -17.84 6.61 -2.94
CA GLU A 284 -17.84 5.28 -3.55
C GLU A 284 -16.47 4.89 -4.11
N ILE A 285 -15.65 5.87 -4.54
CA ILE A 285 -14.29 5.63 -5.02
C ILE A 285 -13.23 5.72 -3.92
N PHE A 286 -13.59 6.20 -2.73
CA PHE A 286 -12.64 6.30 -1.63
C PHE A 286 -12.30 4.89 -1.15
N PRO A 287 -11.05 4.65 -0.72
CA PRO A 287 -10.69 3.39 -0.10
C PRO A 287 -11.63 3.09 1.07
N SER A 288 -12.03 1.82 1.20
CA SER A 288 -12.75 1.36 2.38
C SER A 288 -12.01 1.77 3.67
N ALA A 289 -12.77 2.03 4.74
CA ALA A 289 -12.22 2.41 6.03
C ALA A 289 -11.25 1.31 6.50
N GLY A 290 -9.95 1.58 6.38
CA GLY A 290 -8.92 0.66 6.83
C GLY A 290 -8.98 0.52 8.35
N LYS A 291 -8.55 -0.64 8.84
CA LYS A 291 -8.28 -0.86 10.27
C LYS A 291 -7.14 0.05 10.80
N TYR A 292 -6.44 0.71 9.89
CA TYR A 292 -5.22 1.49 10.12
C TYR A 292 -5.51 2.96 9.87
N SER A 293 -5.46 3.77 10.92
CA SER A 293 -5.55 5.22 10.83
C SER A 293 -4.13 5.80 10.77
N PRO A 294 -3.84 6.73 9.85
CA PRO A 294 -2.59 7.48 9.90
C PRO A 294 -2.53 8.23 11.23
N ARG A 295 -1.40 8.10 11.93
CA ARG A 295 -1.14 8.86 13.16
C ARG A 295 -0.27 10.05 12.81
N LEU A 296 -0.84 11.25 12.90
CA LEU A 296 -0.05 12.48 13.01
C LEU A 296 0.85 12.39 14.24
N MET A 297 2.05 12.97 14.14
CA MET A 297 3.17 12.83 15.08
C MET A 297 2.77 12.69 16.55
#